data_AF-A0A850MKC7-F1
#
_entry.id   AF-A0A850MKC7-F1
#
_cell.length_a   1.000
_cell.length_b   1.000
_cell.length_c   1.000
_cell.angle_alpha   90.00
_cell.angle_beta   90.00
_cell.angle_gamma   90.00
#
_symmetry.space_group_name_H-M   'P 1'
#
loop_
_entity.id
_entity.type
_entity.pdbx_description
1 polymer ?
#
loop_
_entity_poly.entity_id
_entity_poly.type
_entity_poly.pdbx_seq_one_letter_code
_entity_poly.pdbx_strand_id
1 'polypeptide(L)' 'MAPECNIDRNREICGCSYMSCGKRGKCCECIKSHWSNQELPGCLFPPELEKTYDRSLRAFINYWKNKV' A
#
# COMPACT_ATOMS: atom_id res chain seq x y z
N MET A 1 -0.69 -5.40 27.25
CA MET A 1 0.16 -4.45 26.48
C MET A 1 0.09 -4.84 25.02
N ALA A 2 -0.14 -3.89 24.11
CA ALA A 2 -0.05 -4.19 22.68
C ALA A 2 1.42 -4.41 22.30
N PRO A 3 1.73 -5.34 21.38
CA PRO A 3 3.09 -5.54 20.89
C PRO A 3 3.62 -4.29 20.20
N GLU A 4 4.94 -4.10 20.23
CA GLU A 4 5.62 -3.01 19.53
C GLU A 4 5.44 -3.12 18.01
N CYS A 5 5.31 -1.98 17.32
CA CYS A 5 5.14 -1.93 15.87
C CYS A 5 6.50 -1.99 15.14
N ASN A 6 6.63 -2.91 14.18
CA ASN A 6 7.86 -3.11 13.39
C ASN A 6 8.04 -2.08 12.25
N ILE A 7 7.98 -0.78 12.58
CA ILE A 7 7.95 0.30 11.56
C ILE A 7 9.17 0.26 10.65
N ASP A 8 10.38 0.16 11.20
CA ASP A 8 11.62 0.25 10.41
C ASP A 8 11.78 -0.94 9.46
N ARG A 9 11.50 -2.17 9.94
CA ARG A 9 11.46 -3.36 9.07
C ARG A 9 10.41 -3.23 7.97
N ASN A 10 9.24 -2.66 8.28
CA ASN A 10 8.20 -2.45 7.27
C ASN A 10 8.58 -1.36 6.24
N ARG A 11 9.44 -0.39 6.59
CA ARG A 11 9.92 0.64 5.65
C ARG A 11 10.79 0.04 4.55
N GLU A 12 11.65 -0.93 4.89
CA GLU A 12 12.55 -1.61 3.96
C GLU A 12 11.79 -2.33 2.84
N ILE A 13 10.64 -2.93 3.18
CA ILE A 13 9.80 -3.68 2.23
C ILE A 13 8.63 -2.88 1.68
N CYS A 14 8.55 -1.57 1.97
CA CYS A 14 7.42 -0.77 1.53
C CYS A 14 7.47 -0.54 0.01
N GLY A 15 6.49 -1.08 -0.72
CA GLY A 15 6.37 -0.95 -2.17
C GLY A 15 5.83 0.39 -2.67
N CYS A 16 5.41 1.31 -1.80
CA CYS A 16 4.84 2.60 -2.20
C CYS A 16 5.82 3.42 -3.06
N SER A 17 5.41 3.80 -4.27
CA SER A 17 6.20 4.61 -5.20
C SER A 17 6.35 6.06 -4.74
N TYR A 18 5.49 6.53 -3.82
CA TYR A 18 5.56 7.88 -3.27
C TYR A 18 6.63 7.99 -2.16
N MET A 19 7.84 8.41 -2.53
CA MET A 19 9.01 8.44 -1.63
C MET A 19 8.84 9.39 -0.44
N SER A 20 8.10 10.48 -0.59
CA SER A 20 7.82 11.45 0.49
C SER A 20 6.64 11.06 1.38
N CYS A 21 6.15 9.82 1.31
CA CYS A 21 5.04 9.35 2.13
C CYS A 21 5.41 9.33 3.63
N GLY A 22 4.78 10.20 4.43
CA GLY A 22 5.00 10.24 5.89
C GLY A 22 4.53 9.01 6.66
N LYS A 23 3.74 8.11 6.04
CA LYS A 23 3.19 6.89 6.64
C LYS A 23 4.00 5.63 6.30
N ARG A 24 5.16 5.77 5.64
CA ARG A 24 6.00 4.64 5.21
C ARG A 24 6.39 3.77 6.41
N GLY A 25 6.07 2.47 6.34
CA GLY A 25 6.26 1.48 7.41
C GLY A 25 5.14 1.39 8.45
N LYS A 26 4.23 2.37 8.49
CA LYS A 26 3.06 2.38 9.39
C LYS A 26 1.84 1.82 8.68
N CYS A 27 1.78 0.50 8.47
CA CYS A 27 0.76 -0.15 7.64
C CYS A 27 -0.69 0.16 8.07
N CYS A 28 -0.96 0.25 9.38
CA CYS A 28 -2.30 0.58 9.88
C CYS A 28 -2.77 1.98 9.44
N GLU A 29 -1.90 2.99 9.53
CA GLU A 29 -2.19 4.35 9.06
C GLU A 29 -2.30 4.41 7.53
N CYS A 30 -1.46 3.63 6.83
CA CYS A 30 -1.47 3.54 5.37
C CYS A 30 -2.81 2.98 4.86
N ILE A 31 -3.24 1.84 5.40
CA ILE A 31 -4.53 1.21 5.05
C ILE A 31 -5.68 2.18 5.35
N LYS A 32 -5.74 2.74 6.56
CA LYS A 32 -6.81 3.68 6.94
C LYS A 32 -6.90 4.87 5.99
N SER A 33 -5.76 5.42 5.58
CA SER A 33 -5.67 6.58 4.69
C SER A 33 -6.09 6.30 3.26
N HIS A 34 -5.72 5.15 2.71
CA HIS A 34 -6.07 4.81 1.33
C HIS A 34 -7.51 4.32 1.25
N TRP A 35 -7.96 3.56 2.26
CA TRP A 35 -9.30 3.02 2.30
C TRP A 35 -10.39 4.11 2.30
N SER A 36 -10.15 5.24 2.97
CA SER A 36 -11.07 6.38 2.92
C SER A 36 -11.25 6.97 1.52
N ASN A 37 -10.31 6.71 0.61
CA ASN A 37 -10.34 7.15 -0.79
C ASN A 37 -10.71 6.02 -1.76
N GLN A 38 -11.18 4.86 -1.28
CA GLN A 38 -11.40 3.66 -2.10
C GLN A 38 -10.12 3.18 -2.81
N GLU A 39 -8.99 3.34 -2.13
CA GLU A 39 -7.67 2.91 -2.59
C GLU A 39 -7.08 1.84 -1.66
N LEU A 40 -6.00 1.21 -2.11
CA LEU A 40 -5.17 0.32 -1.32
C LEU A 40 -3.73 0.87 -1.20
N PRO A 41 -2.98 0.49 -0.15
CA PRO A 41 -1.54 0.79 -0.08
C PRO A 41 -0.77 0.26 -1.28
N GLY A 42 0.22 1.03 -1.76
CA GLY A 42 1.09 0.64 -2.88
C GLY A 42 1.81 -0.70 -2.70
N CYS A 43 2.03 -1.15 -1.46
CA CYS A 43 2.61 -2.48 -1.18
C CYS A 43 1.75 -3.65 -1.66
N LEU A 44 0.46 -3.44 -1.94
CA LEU A 44 -0.45 -4.46 -2.46
C LEU A 44 -0.51 -4.48 -3.99
N PHE A 45 0.17 -3.55 -4.65
CA PHE A 45 0.23 -3.45 -6.10
C PHE A 45 1.56 -4.01 -6.61
N PRO A 46 1.55 -4.70 -7.76
CA PRO A 46 2.78 -5.09 -8.42
C PRO A 46 3.54 -3.84 -8.92
N PRO A 47 4.88 -3.90 -9.06
CA PRO A 47 5.70 -2.72 -9.37
C PRO A 47 5.27 -1.98 -10.64
N GLU A 48 4.80 -2.70 -11.66
CA GLU A 48 4.33 -2.10 -12.91
C GLU A 48 3.04 -1.28 -12.73
N LEU A 49 2.15 -1.70 -11.82
CA LEU A 49 0.89 -1.00 -11.56
C LEU A 49 1.12 0.15 -10.57
N GLU A 50 1.95 -0.03 -9.53
CA GLU A 50 2.26 1.03 -8.58
C GLU A 50 3.00 2.23 -9.21
N LYS A 51 3.70 2.01 -10.33
CA LYS A 51 4.32 3.07 -11.14
C LYS A 51 3.31 3.96 -11.88
N THR A 52 2.07 3.51 -12.08
CA THR A 52 1.01 4.34 -12.70
C THR A 52 0.33 5.25 -11.69
N TYR A 53 0.62 5.07 -10.40
CA TYR A 53 0.00 5.77 -9.26
C TYR A 53 -1.51 5.54 -9.11
N ASP A 54 -2.13 4.69 -9.94
CA ASP A 54 -3.54 4.30 -9.78
C ASP A 54 -3.66 3.22 -8.69
N ARG A 55 -3.87 3.68 -7.46
CA ARG A 55 -4.07 2.82 -6.29
C ARG A 55 -5.52 2.49 -6.02
N SER A 56 -6.42 2.73 -6.98
CA SER A 56 -7.85 2.48 -6.79
C SER A 56 -8.15 0.99 -6.60
N LEU A 57 -9.20 0.68 -5.83
CA LEU A 57 -9.75 -0.67 -5.72
C LEU A 57 -10.10 -1.24 -7.10
N ARG A 58 -10.54 -0.38 -8.04
CA ARG A 58 -10.85 -0.78 -9.41
C ARG A 58 -9.62 -1.27 -10.16
N ALA A 59 -8.49 -0.56 -10.08
CA ALA A 59 -7.24 -0.99 -10.68
C ALA A 59 -6.76 -2.32 -10.08
N PHE A 60 -6.83 -2.45 -8.75
CA PHE A 60 -6.51 -3.68 -8.04
C PHE A 60 -7.35 -4.87 -8.53
N ILE A 61 -8.68 -4.75 -8.48
CA ILE A 61 -9.60 -5.83 -8.89
C ILE A 61 -9.37 -6.20 -10.36
N ASN A 62 -9.21 -5.22 -11.24
CA ASN A 62 -8.98 -5.49 -12.66
C ASN A 62 -7.68 -6.25 -12.93
N TYR A 63 -6.62 -5.95 -12.18
CA TYR A 63 -5.34 -6.65 -12.31
C TYR A 63 -5.43 -8.10 -11.81
N TRP A 64 -6.15 -8.33 -10.71
CA TRP A 64 -6.18 -9.63 -10.03
C TRP A 64 -7.31 -10.58 -10.45
N LYS A 65 -8.43 -10.10 -11.02
CA LYS A 65 -9.65 -10.89 -11.27
C LYS A 65 -9.49 -12.25 -11.98
N ASN A 66 -8.41 -12.44 -12.75
CA ASN A 66 -8.12 -13.68 -13.49
C ASN A 66 -6.79 -14.33 -13.06
N LYS A 67 -6.20 -13.85 -11.97
CA LYS A 67 -4.89 -14.27 -11.45
C LYS A 67 -4.99 -14.93 -10.06
N VAL A 68 -6.18 -14.91 -9.45
CA VAL A 68 -6.50 -15.52 -8.16
C VAL A 68 -7.68 -16.46 -8.29
#